data_AF-A0AAV9M6R8-F1
#
_entry.id   AF-A0AAV9M6R8-F1
#
_cell.length_a   1.000
_cell.length_b   1.000
_cell.length_c   1.000
_cell.angle_alpha   90.00
_cell.angle_beta   90.00
_cell.angle_gamma   90.00
#
_symmetry.space_group_name_H-M   'P 1'
#
loop_
_entity.id
_entity.type
_entity.pdbx_description
1 polymer ?
#
loop_
_entity_poly.entity_id
_entity_poly.type
_entity_poly.pdbx_seq_one_letter_code
_entity_poly.pdbx_strand_id
1 'polypeptide(L)'
;MERDNELRPPWLEPLLDIDFYGHNCICEVHNQYCTFFCKKCTNKPLCESCWRVDAEAEHELHRFLQIFKVSEKASVRKADIESEVDVRKIQPYIINNHKVILLKPKGGNGGNPKCVICEGKIKDEFYQFCSISCKIIGDIEQLDKGKFVEENGPRKRRKRRPCRSPLF
;
A
#
# COMPACT_ATOMS: atom_id res chain seq x y z
N MET A 1 17.58 7.28 -6.36
CA MET A 1 16.46 6.60 -5.69
C MET A 1 15.53 7.57 -4.95
N GLU A 2 15.72 8.89 -5.03
CA GLU A 2 15.01 9.87 -4.18
C GLU A 2 13.68 10.41 -4.73
N ARG A 3 13.40 10.30 -6.04
CA ARG A 3 12.17 10.88 -6.63
C ARG A 3 10.88 10.10 -6.33
N ASP A 4 10.99 8.85 -5.91
CA ASP A 4 9.82 7.99 -5.60
C ASP A 4 9.28 8.22 -4.18
N ASN A 5 10.09 8.81 -3.30
CA ASN A 5 9.71 9.14 -1.92
C ASN A 5 8.96 10.48 -1.81
N GLU A 6 9.05 11.35 -2.84
CA GLU A 6 8.41 12.67 -2.83
C GLU A 6 6.89 12.64 -3.07
N LEU A 7 6.36 11.54 -3.61
CA LEU A 7 4.92 11.41 -3.91
C LEU A 7 4.11 10.73 -2.80
N ARG A 8 4.78 10.19 -1.78
CA ARG A 8 4.12 9.49 -0.67
C ARG A 8 4.28 10.27 0.62
N PRO A 9 3.27 10.25 1.50
CA PRO A 9 3.43 10.89 2.79
C PRO A 9 4.53 10.18 3.60
N PRO A 10 5.41 10.92 4.30
CA PRO A 10 6.58 10.36 4.99
C PRO A 10 6.19 9.39 6.12
N TRP A 11 4.95 9.44 6.59
CA TRP A 11 4.43 8.56 7.62
C TRP A 11 3.99 7.18 7.13
N LEU A 12 3.89 6.98 5.82
CA LEU A 12 3.34 5.75 5.24
C LEU A 12 4.27 4.56 5.41
N GLU A 13 5.58 4.73 5.16
CA GLU A 13 6.55 3.66 5.38
C GLU A 13 6.62 3.24 6.85
N PRO A 14 6.75 4.17 7.83
CA PRO A 14 6.67 3.82 9.24
C PRO A 14 5.38 3.09 9.62
N LEU A 15 4.23 3.53 9.12
CA LEU A 15 2.94 2.85 9.35
C LEU A 15 2.97 1.40 8.87
N LEU A 16 3.61 1.15 7.73
CA LEU A 16 3.74 -0.20 7.19
C LEU A 16 4.82 -1.00 7.92
N ASP A 17 5.81 -0.41 8.57
CA ASP A 17 6.83 -1.20 9.28
C ASP A 17 6.34 -1.70 10.65
N ILE A 18 5.49 -0.91 11.31
CA ILE A 18 5.00 -1.21 12.68
C ILE A 18 4.30 -2.56 12.79
N ASP A 19 4.67 -3.29 13.84
CA ASP A 19 3.91 -4.42 14.35
C ASP A 19 2.92 -3.96 15.42
N PHE A 20 1.66 -3.78 15.02
CA PHE A 20 0.55 -3.38 15.89
C PHE A 20 0.08 -4.50 16.83
N TYR A 21 0.55 -5.73 16.67
CA TYR A 21 0.09 -6.89 17.44
C TYR A 21 1.15 -7.52 18.33
N GLY A 22 2.43 -7.21 18.11
CA GLY A 22 3.45 -7.34 19.13
C GLY A 22 3.14 -6.39 20.29
N HIS A 23 3.56 -6.72 21.52
CA HIS A 23 3.46 -5.86 22.70
C HIS A 23 4.36 -4.61 22.58
N ASN A 24 4.19 -3.84 21.52
CA ASN A 24 5.07 -2.77 21.05
C ASN A 24 4.45 -1.39 21.31
N CYS A 25 3.65 -1.27 22.38
CA CYS A 25 3.11 0.03 22.74
C CYS A 25 4.22 1.01 23.13
N ILE A 26 3.96 2.31 22.99
CA ILE A 26 4.86 3.33 23.54
C ILE A 26 5.01 3.19 25.06
N CYS A 27 3.97 2.71 25.73
CA CYS A 27 3.94 2.52 27.18
C CYS A 27 3.98 1.03 27.55
N GLU A 28 4.78 0.68 28.55
CA GLU A 28 4.78 -0.68 29.12
C GLU A 28 3.71 -0.86 30.22
N VAL A 29 3.09 0.25 30.64
CA VAL A 29 2.18 0.30 31.80
C VAL A 29 0.75 -0.09 31.44
N HIS A 30 0.26 0.32 30.27
CA HIS A 30 -1.09 0.02 29.83
C HIS A 30 -1.08 -1.28 29.03
N ASN A 31 -1.55 -2.38 29.63
CA ASN A 31 -1.73 -3.69 28.97
C ASN A 31 -2.96 -3.69 28.04
N GLN A 32 -3.05 -2.68 27.17
CA GLN A 32 -4.17 -2.44 26.26
C GLN A 32 -3.72 -2.56 24.80
N TYR A 33 -4.67 -2.79 23.89
CA TYR A 33 -4.40 -2.85 22.46
C TYR A 33 -4.00 -1.48 21.91
N CYS A 34 -2.78 -1.38 21.36
CA CYS A 34 -2.25 -0.13 20.82
C CYS A 34 -2.72 0.04 19.38
N THR A 35 -3.84 0.76 19.25
CA THR A 35 -4.64 0.87 18.03
C THR A 35 -4.53 2.25 17.39
N PHE A 36 -3.64 3.12 17.86
CA PHE A 36 -3.44 4.46 17.30
C PHE A 36 -2.04 4.64 16.74
N PHE A 37 -1.93 5.36 15.63
CA PHE A 37 -0.66 5.73 15.00
C PHE A 37 -0.61 7.24 14.75
N CYS A 38 0.46 7.91 15.19
CA CYS A 38 0.66 9.34 14.99
C CYS A 38 1.37 9.61 13.67
N LYS A 39 0.73 10.35 12.75
CA LYS A 39 1.28 10.67 11.43
C LYS A 39 2.50 11.61 11.49
N LYS A 40 2.71 12.37 12.56
CA LYS A 40 3.87 13.28 12.68
C LYS A 40 5.05 12.63 13.39
N CYS A 41 4.79 11.92 14.48
CA CYS A 41 5.86 11.33 15.27
C CYS A 41 6.34 10.01 14.69
N THR A 42 5.48 9.27 13.99
CA THR A 42 5.84 8.03 13.28
C THR A 42 6.52 6.98 14.17
N ASN A 43 6.28 7.06 15.48
CA ASN A 43 6.85 6.20 16.51
C ASN A 43 6.01 4.93 16.71
N LYS A 44 6.26 4.24 17.83
CA LYS A 44 5.49 3.08 18.31
C LYS A 44 3.97 3.35 18.37
N PRO A 45 3.14 2.30 18.22
CA PRO A 45 1.70 2.41 18.38
C PRO A 45 1.29 2.87 19.77
N LEU A 46 0.18 3.60 19.83
CA LEU A 46 -0.38 4.23 21.01
C LEU A 46 -1.65 3.51 21.47
N CYS A 47 -1.84 3.35 22.78
CA CYS A 47 -3.10 2.89 23.37
C CYS A 47 -4.08 4.04 23.56
N GLU A 48 -5.32 3.73 23.98
CA GLU A 48 -6.37 4.73 24.20
C GLU A 48 -6.00 5.78 25.26
N SER A 49 -5.22 5.40 26.28
CA SER A 49 -4.73 6.35 27.28
C SER A 49 -3.59 7.21 26.75
N CYS A 50 -2.61 6.62 26.06
CA CYS A 50 -1.43 7.34 25.59
C CYS A 50 -1.74 8.33 24.47
N TRP A 51 -2.64 8.01 23.54
CA TRP A 51 -3.00 9.01 22.51
C TRP A 51 -3.74 10.23 23.09
N ARG A 52 -4.33 10.10 24.30
CA ARG A 52 -4.98 11.22 25.02
C ARG A 52 -4.03 11.98 25.95
N VAL A 53 -3.08 11.29 26.59
CA VAL A 53 -2.17 11.89 27.59
C VAL A 53 -0.89 12.43 26.96
N ASP A 54 -0.28 11.73 25.99
CA ASP A 54 0.85 12.30 25.23
C ASP A 54 0.37 13.53 24.41
N ALA A 55 -0.94 13.66 24.17
CA ALA A 55 -1.60 14.82 23.57
C ALA A 55 -1.46 16.12 24.36
N GLU A 56 -1.22 16.07 25.67
CA GLU A 56 -1.27 17.27 26.53
C GLU A 56 0.02 18.11 26.54
N ALA A 57 1.11 17.66 25.91
CA ALA A 57 2.35 18.46 25.82
C ALA A 57 2.91 18.65 24.40
N GLU A 58 2.80 17.66 23.50
CA GLU A 58 3.39 17.76 22.15
C GLU A 58 2.49 17.26 21.00
N HIS A 59 1.33 16.66 21.29
CA HIS A 59 0.51 15.95 20.29
C HIS A 59 -0.87 16.60 20.00
N GLU A 60 -1.23 17.71 20.65
CA GLU A 60 -2.53 18.39 20.49
C GLU A 60 -2.85 18.73 19.02
N LEU A 61 -1.83 19.00 18.21
CA LEU A 61 -1.97 19.36 16.79
C LEU A 61 -1.68 18.19 15.83
N HIS A 62 -1.44 16.98 16.33
CA HIS A 62 -1.05 15.86 15.50
C HIS A 62 -2.27 15.10 14.97
N ARG A 63 -2.13 14.56 13.76
CA ARG A 63 -3.16 13.70 13.15
C ARG A 63 -2.86 12.25 13.44
N PHE A 64 -3.89 11.51 13.83
CA PHE A 64 -3.80 10.10 14.18
C PHE A 64 -4.57 9.22 13.19
N LEU A 65 -4.11 7.99 13.01
CA LEU A 65 -4.84 6.91 12.37
C LEU A 65 -5.28 5.90 13.41
N GLN A 66 -6.55 5.50 13.33
CA GLN A 66 -7.06 4.36 14.09
C GLN A 66 -6.84 3.08 13.29
N ILE A 67 -6.28 2.07 13.95
CA ILE A 67 -5.91 0.78 13.40
C ILE A 67 -6.94 -0.26 13.82
N PHE A 68 -7.46 -0.96 12.82
CA PHE A 68 -8.46 -2.01 12.95
C PHE A 68 -7.84 -3.37 12.70
N LYS A 69 -8.35 -4.39 13.39
CA LYS A 69 -7.94 -5.78 13.21
C LYS A 69 -8.89 -6.52 12.28
N VAL A 70 -8.37 -7.04 11.17
CA VAL A 70 -9.12 -7.88 10.23
C VAL A 70 -8.35 -9.16 9.92
N SER A 71 -8.78 -10.28 10.49
CA SER A 71 -8.12 -11.60 10.37
C SER A 71 -6.63 -11.54 10.70
N GLU A 72 -6.28 -11.09 11.91
CA GLU A 72 -4.89 -10.95 12.39
C GLU A 72 -4.00 -9.99 11.57
N LYS A 73 -4.60 -9.14 10.72
CA LYS A 73 -3.87 -8.12 9.95
C LYS A 73 -4.36 -6.72 10.27
N ALA A 74 -3.41 -5.78 10.33
CA ALA A 74 -3.65 -4.37 10.58
C ALA A 74 -4.29 -3.71 9.36
N SER A 75 -5.27 -2.85 9.64
CA SER A 75 -6.04 -2.13 8.63
C SER A 75 -6.40 -0.74 9.12
N VAL A 76 -6.72 0.14 8.18
CA VAL A 76 -7.09 1.54 8.46
C VAL A 76 -8.40 1.85 7.74
N ARG A 77 -9.20 2.77 8.29
CA ARG A 77 -10.38 3.27 7.57
C ARG A 77 -9.96 3.91 6.25
N LYS A 78 -10.70 3.57 5.20
CA LYS A 78 -10.49 4.15 3.87
C LYS A 78 -10.60 5.68 3.91
N ALA A 79 -11.63 6.20 4.60
CA ALA A 79 -11.89 7.64 4.72
C ALA A 79 -10.74 8.41 5.39
N ASP A 80 -10.01 7.78 6.31
CA ASP A 80 -8.95 8.43 7.10
C ASP A 80 -7.63 8.57 6.30
N ILE A 81 -7.51 7.86 5.18
CA ILE A 81 -6.26 7.75 4.41
C ILE A 81 -6.41 8.11 2.93
N GLU A 82 -7.61 8.08 2.37
CA GLU A 82 -7.84 8.27 0.92
C GLU A 82 -7.51 9.68 0.40
N SER A 83 -7.38 10.67 1.29
CA SER A 83 -6.97 12.03 0.95
C SER A 83 -5.46 12.19 0.75
N GLU A 84 -4.65 11.28 1.31
CA GLU A 84 -3.19 11.37 1.33
C GLU A 84 -2.51 10.18 0.62
N VAL A 85 -3.21 9.05 0.46
CA VAL A 85 -2.69 7.83 -0.18
C VAL A 85 -3.66 7.37 -1.26
N ASP A 86 -3.13 7.03 -2.44
CA ASP A 86 -3.97 6.47 -3.50
C ASP A 86 -4.46 5.07 -3.11
N VAL A 87 -5.73 4.98 -2.73
CA VAL A 87 -6.41 3.73 -2.36
C VAL A 87 -7.22 3.09 -3.50
N ARG A 88 -7.15 3.65 -4.72
CA ARG A 88 -7.87 3.11 -5.88
C ARG A 88 -7.42 1.68 -6.19
N LYS A 89 -8.36 0.85 -6.65
CA LYS A 89 -8.16 -0.57 -7.00
C LYS A 89 -7.60 -1.46 -5.87
N ILE A 90 -7.58 -0.96 -4.63
CA ILE A 90 -7.33 -1.79 -3.44
C ILE A 90 -8.66 -2.31 -2.94
N GLN A 91 -8.73 -3.62 -2.65
CA GLN A 91 -9.92 -4.23 -2.06
C GLN A 91 -10.21 -3.67 -0.65
N PRO A 92 -11.38 -3.08 -0.41
CA PRO A 92 -11.83 -2.74 0.93
C PRO A 92 -12.46 -3.95 1.62
N TYR A 93 -12.37 -3.96 2.94
CA TYR A 93 -13.08 -4.85 3.84
C TYR A 93 -14.11 -4.04 4.63
N ILE A 94 -15.16 -4.70 5.09
CA ILE A 94 -16.18 -4.06 5.93
C ILE A 94 -16.05 -4.64 7.34
N ILE A 95 -15.86 -3.77 8.33
CA ILE A 95 -15.86 -4.12 9.75
C ILE A 95 -16.67 -3.07 10.52
N ASN A 96 -17.66 -3.51 11.31
CA ASN A 96 -18.54 -2.61 12.07
C ASN A 96 -19.08 -1.46 11.20
N ASN A 97 -19.53 -1.79 9.99
CA ASN A 97 -20.02 -0.84 8.98
C ASN A 97 -19.00 0.18 8.43
N HIS A 98 -17.72 0.09 8.82
CA HIS A 98 -16.63 0.88 8.26
C HIS A 98 -15.95 0.16 7.10
N LYS A 99 -15.65 0.90 6.02
CA LYS A 99 -14.77 0.43 4.95
C LYS A 99 -13.32 0.61 5.38
N VAL A 100 -12.60 -0.50 5.56
CA VAL A 100 -11.20 -0.52 5.97
C VAL A 100 -10.34 -1.16 4.88
N ILE A 101 -9.06 -0.80 4.84
CA ILE A 101 -8.08 -1.33 3.89
C ILE A 101 -6.93 -1.93 4.67
N LEU A 102 -6.48 -3.12 4.26
CA LEU A 102 -5.33 -3.79 4.87
C LEU A 102 -4.03 -3.02 4.60
N LEU A 103 -3.18 -2.92 5.61
CA LEU A 103 -1.84 -2.36 5.48
C LEU A 103 -0.90 -3.34 4.75
N LYS A 104 -0.86 -4.59 5.22
CA LYS A 104 -0.06 -5.70 4.68
C LYS A 104 -0.93 -6.83 4.12
N PRO A 105 -0.42 -7.63 3.15
CA PRO A 105 -1.16 -8.76 2.61
C PRO A 105 -1.42 -9.83 3.68
N LYS A 106 -2.50 -10.60 3.46
CA LYS A 106 -2.79 -11.80 4.28
C LYS A 106 -1.90 -13.00 3.94
N GLY A 107 -1.19 -12.96 2.81
CA GLY A 107 -0.45 -14.09 2.24
C GLY A 107 -1.06 -14.54 0.89
N GLY A 108 -0.28 -15.28 0.10
CA GLY A 108 -0.69 -15.81 -1.19
C GLY A 108 -1.12 -17.26 -1.08
N ASN A 109 -2.43 -17.53 -1.25
CA ASN A 109 -2.98 -18.90 -1.23
C ASN A 109 -3.60 -19.29 -2.58
N GLY A 110 -3.24 -18.60 -3.66
CA GLY A 110 -3.93 -18.73 -4.94
C GLY A 110 -5.38 -18.22 -4.87
N GLY A 111 -5.85 -17.62 -5.95
CA GLY A 111 -7.22 -17.12 -6.02
C GLY A 111 -7.57 -16.73 -7.43
N ASN A 112 -8.88 -16.62 -7.69
CA ASN A 112 -9.39 -15.98 -8.89
C ASN A 112 -10.66 -15.20 -8.50
N PRO A 113 -10.67 -13.86 -8.63
CA PRO A 113 -9.54 -12.99 -8.99
C PRO A 113 -8.42 -12.97 -7.92
N LYS A 114 -7.19 -12.61 -8.31
CA LYS A 114 -6.01 -12.55 -7.43
C LYS A 114 -5.30 -11.20 -7.44
N CYS A 115 -4.65 -10.89 -6.32
CA CYS A 115 -3.75 -9.75 -6.18
C CYS A 115 -2.58 -9.88 -7.16
N VAL A 116 -2.25 -8.80 -7.87
CA VAL A 116 -1.17 -8.81 -8.86
C VAL A 116 0.22 -8.99 -8.25
N ILE A 117 0.40 -8.68 -6.96
CA ILE A 117 1.69 -8.75 -6.26
C ILE A 117 1.85 -10.01 -5.43
N CYS A 118 0.92 -10.28 -4.51
CA CYS A 118 1.05 -11.41 -3.59
C CYS A 118 0.25 -12.64 -4.00
N GLU A 119 -0.46 -12.58 -5.14
CA GLU A 119 -1.35 -13.64 -5.63
C GLU A 119 -2.44 -14.10 -4.66
N GLY A 120 -2.69 -13.30 -3.62
CA GLY A 120 -3.74 -13.54 -2.63
C GLY A 120 -5.13 -13.32 -3.22
N LYS A 121 -6.11 -14.05 -2.70
CA LYS A 121 -7.50 -13.99 -3.18
C LYS A 121 -8.11 -12.60 -3.02
N ILE A 122 -8.69 -12.11 -4.11
CA ILE A 122 -9.53 -10.91 -4.17
C ILE A 122 -10.99 -11.35 -4.43
N LYS A 123 -11.95 -10.53 -4.00
CA LYS A 123 -13.39 -10.80 -4.08
C LYS A 123 -13.98 -10.40 -5.42
N ASP A 124 -13.44 -9.36 -6.05
CA ASP A 124 -13.99 -8.72 -7.25
C ASP A 124 -12.85 -8.30 -8.18
N GLU A 125 -13.01 -8.54 -9.47
CA GLU A 125 -12.02 -8.26 -10.53
C GLU A 125 -11.74 -6.77 -10.71
N PHE A 126 -12.63 -5.89 -10.23
CA PHE A 126 -12.40 -4.45 -10.19
C PHE A 126 -11.19 -4.07 -9.31
N TYR A 127 -10.84 -4.90 -8.33
CA TYR A 127 -9.68 -4.69 -7.48
C TYR A 127 -8.46 -5.46 -8.00
N GLN A 128 -7.30 -4.79 -8.00
CA GLN A 128 -6.02 -5.35 -8.43
C GLN A 128 -5.10 -5.68 -7.25
N PHE A 129 -5.30 -5.03 -6.11
CA PHE A 129 -4.45 -5.14 -4.93
C PHE A 129 -5.27 -5.54 -3.69
N CYS A 130 -4.67 -6.34 -2.81
CA CYS A 130 -5.31 -6.75 -1.55
C CYS A 130 -4.97 -5.83 -0.36
N SER A 131 -3.89 -5.06 -0.44
CA SER A 131 -3.38 -4.19 0.63
C SER A 131 -2.65 -2.97 0.08
N ILE A 132 -2.40 -1.99 0.95
CA ILE A 132 -1.62 -0.78 0.63
C ILE A 132 -0.19 -1.15 0.22
N SER A 133 0.48 -2.02 0.98
CA SER A 133 1.85 -2.45 0.64
C SER A 133 1.94 -3.12 -0.73
N CYS A 134 0.96 -3.96 -1.11
CA CYS A 134 0.91 -4.57 -2.44
C CYS A 134 0.75 -3.53 -3.54
N LYS A 135 -0.05 -2.49 -3.31
CA LYS A 135 -0.19 -1.41 -4.28
C LYS A 135 1.12 -0.65 -4.47
N ILE A 136 1.79 -0.27 -3.39
CA ILE A 136 3.07 0.46 -3.45
C ILE A 136 4.10 -0.33 -4.26
N ILE A 137 4.24 -1.63 -3.98
CA ILE A 137 5.15 -2.51 -4.73
C ILE A 137 4.75 -2.55 -6.21
N GLY A 138 3.47 -2.72 -6.52
CA GLY A 138 3.00 -2.78 -7.91
C GLY A 138 3.13 -1.47 -8.68
N ASP A 139 3.03 -0.32 -8.01
CA ASP A 139 3.26 0.98 -8.62
C ASP A 139 4.76 1.16 -8.94
N ILE A 140 5.65 0.71 -8.04
CA ILE A 140 7.11 0.74 -8.26
C ILE A 140 7.50 -0.18 -9.44
N GLU A 141 7.01 -1.41 -9.49
CA GLU A 141 7.31 -2.35 -10.57
C GLU A 141 6.82 -1.86 -11.95
N GLN A 142 5.72 -1.12 -12.00
CA GLN A 142 5.22 -0.52 -13.25
C GLN A 142 6.09 0.64 -13.72
N LEU A 143 6.60 1.46 -12.80
CA LEU A 143 7.53 2.54 -13.13
C LEU A 143 8.85 2.00 -13.69
N ASP A 144 9.35 0.88 -13.17
CA ASP A 144 10.58 0.28 -13.70
C ASP A 144 10.38 -0.32 -15.08
N LYS A 145 9.23 -0.98 -15.35
CA LYS A 145 8.90 -1.47 -16.70
C LYS A 145 8.77 -0.33 -17.72
N GLY A 146 8.29 0.84 -17.31
CA GLY A 146 8.20 2.04 -18.17
C GLY A 146 9.57 2.61 -18.57
N LYS A 147 10.61 2.45 -17.73
CA LYS A 147 11.97 2.93 -18.02
C LYS A 147 12.73 2.05 -19.04
N PHE A 148 12.31 0.81 -19.25
CA PHE A 148 12.92 -0.11 -20.23
C PHE A 148 12.36 0.02 -21.66
N VAL A 149 11.37 0.89 -21.91
CA VAL A 149 10.73 1.00 -23.24
C VAL A 149 11.41 2.03 -24.17
N GLU A 150 12.43 2.78 -23.72
CA GLU A 150 13.07 3.82 -24.56
C GLU A 150 14.44 3.52 -25.19
N GLU A 151 14.97 2.29 -25.15
CA GLU A 151 16.15 1.97 -25.98
C GLU A 151 16.06 0.65 -26.76
N ASN A 152 16.06 0.82 -28.09
CA ASN A 152 16.45 -0.15 -29.13
C ASN A 152 15.46 -1.27 -29.51
N GLY A 153 14.33 -0.88 -30.11
CA GLY A 153 13.63 -1.76 -31.06
C GLY A 153 14.34 -1.78 -32.44
N PRO A 154 14.61 -2.95 -33.05
CA PRO A 154 15.28 -3.01 -34.34
C PRO A 154 14.34 -2.51 -35.43
N ARG A 155 14.75 -1.47 -36.17
CA ARG A 155 14.06 -1.04 -37.40
C ARG A 155 14.11 -2.21 -38.39
N LYS A 156 13.04 -3.01 -38.47
CA LYS A 156 12.84 -3.99 -39.55
C LYS A 156 12.86 -3.26 -40.88
N ARG A 157 13.98 -3.31 -41.60
CA ARG A 157 14.07 -2.90 -43.00
C ARG A 157 13.07 -3.76 -43.80
N ARG A 158 12.03 -3.13 -44.33
CA ARG A 158 11.16 -3.73 -45.36
C ARG A 158 12.06 -4.17 -46.53
N LYS A 159 12.23 -5.48 -46.73
CA LYS A 159 12.87 -6.02 -47.94
C LYS A 159 12.03 -5.58 -49.14
N ARG A 160 12.59 -4.74 -50.02
CA ARG A 160 12.03 -4.49 -51.34
C ARG A 160 11.98 -5.82 -52.09
N ARG A 161 10.80 -6.16 -52.64
CA ARG A 161 10.69 -7.29 -53.58
C ARG A 161 11.51 -6.94 -54.82
N PRO A 162 12.39 -7.82 -55.32
CA PRO A 162 13.05 -7.59 -56.59
C PRO A 162 12.00 -7.66 -57.71
N CYS A 163 11.99 -6.66 -58.59
CA CYS A 163 11.22 -6.71 -59.82
C CYS A 163 11.84 -7.79 -60.71
N ARG A 164 11.05 -8.79 -61.07
CA ARG A 164 11.44 -9.79 -62.08
C ARG A 164 11.53 -9.10 -63.43
N SER A 165 12.67 -9.21 -64.10
CA SER A 165 12.80 -8.90 -65.53
C SER A 165 11.92 -9.86 -66.33
N PRO A 166 11.14 -9.39 -67.33
CA PRO A 166 10.55 -10.28 -68.31
C PRO A 166 11.65 -10.86 -69.20
N LEU A 167 11.58 -12.16 -69.45
CA LEU A 167 12.29 -12.82 -70.54
C LEU A 167 11.50 -12.57 -71.84
N PHE A 168 12.26 -12.42 -72.93
CA PHE A 168 11.91 -12.13 -74.33
C PHE A 168 11.81 -10.65 -74.70
#